data_AF-A0A822GM10-F1
#
_entry.id   AF-A0A822GM10-F1
#
_cell.length_a   1.000
_cell.length_b   1.000
_cell.length_c   1.000
_cell.angle_alpha   90.00
_cell.angle_beta   90.00
_cell.angle_gamma   90.00
#
_symmetry.space_group_name_H-M   'P 1'
#
loop_
_entity.id
_entity.type
_entity.pdbx_description
1 polymer ?
#
loop_
_entity_poly.entity_id
_entity_poly.type
_entity_poly.pdbx_seq_one_letter_code
_entity_poly.pdbx_strand_id
1 'polypeptide(L)'
;RTDVDVNISSQSLTNESTSSQSSINSTSKSTNNSNERETQTNKQITTINDRTQSTDSQPSNLCVLCLTEAKQLACIPCGHMATCIACGHSLRLCSICRREIDAFIRIYI
;
A
#
# COMPACT_ATOMS: atom_id res chain seq x y z
N ARG A 1 -45.58 20.90 27.10
CA ARG A 1 -45.47 22.25 27.68
C ARG A 1 -45.10 22.05 29.15
N THR A 2 -43.88 22.28 29.65
CA THR A 2 -42.61 22.75 29.03
C THR A 2 -41.40 22.28 29.87
N ASP A 3 -40.38 21.58 29.37
CA ASP A 3 -40.48 20.19 28.85
C ASP A 3 -39.21 19.34 29.22
N VAL A 4 -37.99 19.56 28.68
CA VAL A 4 -36.71 18.93 29.16
C VAL A 4 -35.49 19.86 28.94
N ASP A 5 -34.78 20.26 30.00
CA ASP A 5 -33.60 21.15 29.91
C ASP A 5 -32.30 20.41 29.58
N VAL A 6 -31.76 20.67 28.38
CA VAL A 6 -30.44 20.20 27.94
C VAL A 6 -29.38 21.23 28.33
N ASN A 7 -28.53 20.88 29.30
CA ASN A 7 -27.38 21.69 29.67
C ASN A 7 -26.22 21.49 28.66
N ILE A 8 -26.03 22.45 27.75
CA ILE A 8 -24.87 22.51 26.86
C ILE A 8 -23.92 23.65 27.25
N SER A 9 -22.81 23.29 27.89
CA SER A 9 -21.71 24.22 28.18
C SER A 9 -20.64 24.12 27.10
N SER A 10 -20.67 25.04 26.15
CA SER A 10 -19.57 25.29 25.22
C SER A 10 -18.43 26.02 25.91
N GLN A 11 -17.19 25.57 25.74
CA GLN A 11 -15.98 26.42 25.81
C GLN A 11 -14.77 25.68 25.24
N SER A 12 -14.16 26.26 24.19
CA SER A 12 -12.87 25.85 23.63
C SER A 12 -11.79 26.80 24.12
N LEU A 13 -10.58 26.32 24.43
CA LEU A 13 -9.39 27.17 24.58
C LEU A 13 -8.09 26.39 24.32
N THR A 14 -7.43 26.77 23.21
CA THR A 14 -5.97 26.87 22.98
C THR A 14 -5.03 25.74 23.44
N ASN A 15 -4.33 25.15 22.47
CA ASN A 15 -3.07 24.44 22.65
C ASN A 15 -1.98 25.17 21.86
N GLU A 16 -0.97 25.74 22.53
CA GLU A 16 0.16 26.38 21.87
C GLU A 16 1.25 25.37 21.45
N SER A 17 1.77 25.58 20.24
CA SER A 17 3.16 25.43 19.80
C SER A 17 4.14 24.58 20.63
N THR A 18 4.66 23.50 20.05
CA THR A 18 6.10 23.17 20.16
C THR A 18 6.68 22.65 18.85
N SER A 19 7.90 23.12 18.58
CA SER A 19 8.64 23.08 17.33
C SER A 19 8.89 21.72 16.67
N SER A 20 8.82 21.77 15.34
CA SER A 20 9.74 21.14 14.38
C SER A 20 11.07 20.62 14.95
N GLN A 21 11.45 19.38 14.60
CA GLN A 21 12.80 19.06 14.13
C GLN A 21 12.77 18.00 13.02
N SER A 22 13.23 18.40 11.84
CA SER A 22 13.48 17.54 10.69
C SER A 22 14.95 17.08 10.72
N SER A 23 15.24 15.81 10.39
CA SER A 23 16.59 15.37 9.99
C SER A 23 16.50 14.03 9.25
N ILE A 24 16.55 14.03 7.91
CA ILE A 24 17.72 13.95 7.01
C ILE A 24 18.43 12.59 6.93
N ASN A 25 18.47 12.11 5.69
CA ASN A 25 19.13 10.95 5.07
C ASN A 25 20.37 10.34 5.74
N SER A 26 20.37 9.01 5.86
CA SER A 26 21.58 8.18 6.03
C SER A 26 21.70 7.16 4.89
N THR A 27 22.40 7.56 3.83
CA THR A 27 22.89 6.64 2.80
C THR A 27 24.15 5.95 3.30
N SER A 28 24.06 4.65 3.64
CA SER A 28 25.23 3.83 3.99
C SER A 28 25.42 2.70 2.99
N LYS A 29 26.11 3.03 1.89
CA LYS A 29 26.58 2.07 0.89
C LYS A 29 27.99 1.62 1.30
N SER A 30 28.10 0.51 2.03
CA SER A 30 29.39 -0.09 2.39
C SER A 30 29.44 -1.58 2.03
N THR A 31 30.37 -1.89 1.13
CA THR A 31 30.84 -3.21 0.74
C THR A 31 31.69 -3.87 1.83
N ASN A 32 31.64 -5.22 1.88
CA ASN A 32 32.72 -6.16 2.25
C ASN A 32 32.11 -7.55 2.03
N ASN A 33 32.32 -8.21 0.89
CA ASN A 33 33.53 -8.94 0.51
C ASN A 33 34.14 -9.77 1.65
N SER A 34 33.93 -11.08 1.60
CA SER A 34 34.70 -12.09 2.31
C SER A 34 34.68 -13.35 1.44
N ASN A 35 35.86 -13.74 0.98
CA ASN A 35 36.03 -14.83 0.03
C ASN A 35 35.77 -16.22 0.65
N GLU A 36 35.48 -17.16 -0.26
CA GLU A 36 35.86 -18.59 -0.18
C GLU A 36 35.33 -19.43 1.01
N ARG A 37 34.40 -20.32 0.67
CA ARG A 37 34.67 -21.77 0.75
C ARG A 37 33.90 -22.51 -0.33
N GLU A 38 34.64 -23.14 -1.23
CA GLU A 38 34.09 -24.02 -2.25
C GLU A 38 33.65 -25.34 -1.62
N THR A 39 32.40 -25.73 -1.83
CA THR A 39 31.97 -27.13 -1.76
C THR A 39 31.30 -27.52 -3.07
N GLN A 40 32.17 -27.90 -4.01
CA GLN A 40 31.79 -28.48 -5.29
C GLN A 40 30.96 -29.76 -5.07
N THR A 41 29.66 -29.71 -5.33
CA THR A 41 28.83 -30.91 -5.49
C THR A 41 28.09 -30.83 -6.81
N ASN A 42 28.65 -31.55 -7.78
CA ASN A 42 28.15 -31.65 -9.13
C ASN A 42 26.89 -32.53 -9.15
N LYS A 43 25.71 -31.92 -9.35
CA LYS A 43 24.50 -32.63 -9.76
C LYS A 43 23.90 -31.96 -10.99
N GLN A 44 24.29 -32.47 -12.16
CA GLN A 44 23.52 -32.31 -13.38
C GLN A 44 22.09 -32.82 -13.13
N ILE A 45 21.14 -31.89 -13.03
CA ILE A 45 19.71 -32.20 -13.12
C ILE A 45 19.24 -31.72 -14.49
N THR A 46 18.63 -32.65 -15.21
CA THR A 46 18.25 -32.58 -16.62
C THR A 46 17.42 -31.34 -16.96
N THR A 47 17.82 -30.66 -18.04
CA THR A 47 17.06 -29.59 -18.71
C THR A 47 15.69 -30.09 -19.15
N ILE A 48 14.66 -29.79 -18.38
CA ILE A 48 13.28 -29.85 -18.86
C ILE A 48 12.95 -28.46 -19.42
N ASN A 49 12.76 -28.38 -20.74
CA ASN A 49 12.30 -27.17 -21.42
C ASN A 49 10.81 -26.93 -21.07
N ASP A 50 10.55 -26.48 -19.86
CA ASP A 50 9.25 -25.91 -19.51
C ASP A 50 9.14 -24.53 -20.19
N ARG A 51 8.57 -24.53 -21.40
CA ARG A 51 8.15 -23.30 -22.09
C ARG A 51 6.84 -22.80 -21.48
N THR A 52 6.85 -22.52 -20.20
CA THR A 52 5.91 -21.54 -19.63
C THR A 52 6.16 -20.23 -20.36
N GLN A 53 5.25 -19.88 -21.28
CA GLN A 53 5.13 -18.51 -21.75
C GLN A 53 4.67 -17.68 -20.56
N SER A 54 5.64 -17.20 -19.77
CA SER A 54 5.47 -16.03 -18.93
C SER A 54 5.17 -14.85 -19.86
N THR A 55 3.90 -14.72 -20.23
CA THR A 55 3.38 -13.44 -20.67
C THR A 55 3.69 -12.47 -19.54
N ASP A 56 4.63 -11.56 -19.76
CA ASP A 56 5.04 -10.52 -18.82
C ASP A 56 3.95 -9.44 -18.72
N SER A 57 2.71 -9.88 -18.48
CA SER A 57 1.60 -9.07 -18.02
C SER A 57 1.93 -8.67 -16.60
N GLN A 58 2.75 -7.62 -16.50
CA GLN A 58 3.31 -7.08 -15.27
C GLN A 58 2.26 -7.10 -14.14
N PRO A 59 2.56 -7.72 -12.98
CA PRO A 59 1.62 -7.79 -11.86
C PRO A 59 1.28 -6.39 -11.29
N SER A 60 1.99 -5.35 -11.77
CA SER A 60 1.73 -3.93 -11.53
C SER A 60 0.29 -3.49 -11.78
N ASN A 61 -0.51 -4.19 -12.61
CA ASN A 61 -1.91 -3.81 -12.90
C ASN A 61 -3.00 -4.64 -12.21
N LEU A 62 -2.69 -5.77 -11.55
CA LEU A 62 -3.70 -6.60 -10.88
C LEU A 62 -4.11 -6.06 -9.50
N CYS A 63 -5.37 -6.27 -9.10
CA CYS A 63 -5.92 -5.92 -7.80
C CYS A 63 -5.11 -6.60 -6.68
N VAL A 64 -4.60 -5.82 -5.72
CA VAL A 64 -3.71 -6.36 -4.65
C VAL A 64 -4.43 -7.26 -3.65
N LEU A 65 -5.75 -7.40 -3.74
CA LEU A 65 -6.57 -8.21 -2.84
C LEU A 65 -6.99 -9.56 -3.44
N CYS A 66 -7.51 -9.57 -4.68
CA CYS A 66 -7.92 -10.82 -5.33
C CYS A 66 -6.90 -11.37 -6.33
N LEU A 67 -5.92 -10.57 -6.77
CA LEU A 67 -4.93 -10.91 -7.79
C LEU A 67 -5.52 -11.48 -9.11
N THR A 68 -6.81 -11.24 -9.34
CA THR A 68 -7.59 -11.80 -10.47
C THR A 68 -7.99 -10.70 -11.45
N GLU A 69 -8.60 -9.64 -10.93
CA GLU A 69 -9.12 -8.51 -11.71
C GLU A 69 -8.13 -7.34 -11.77
N ALA A 70 -8.19 -6.54 -12.82
CA ALA A 70 -7.38 -5.32 -12.94
C ALA A 70 -7.74 -4.26 -11.87
N LYS A 71 -6.76 -3.43 -11.52
CA LYS A 71 -6.98 -2.22 -10.71
C LYS A 71 -7.82 -1.22 -11.48
N GLN A 72 -8.90 -0.74 -10.86
CA GLN A 72 -9.89 0.14 -11.48
C GLN A 72 -10.38 1.25 -10.55
N LEU A 73 -10.04 1.22 -9.25
CA LEU A 73 -10.52 2.19 -8.27
C LEU A 73 -9.37 2.97 -7.62
N ALA A 74 -9.43 4.30 -7.74
CA ALA A 74 -8.59 5.24 -6.98
C ALA A 74 -9.34 5.75 -5.75
N CYS A 75 -8.69 5.77 -4.59
CA CYS A 75 -9.29 6.14 -3.30
C CYS A 75 -9.25 7.65 -3.07
N ILE A 76 -10.38 8.31 -2.80
CA ILE A 76 -10.44 9.73 -2.41
C ILE A 76 -10.38 9.86 -0.88
N PRO A 77 -9.56 10.78 -0.31
CA PRO A 77 -8.79 11.84 -0.97
C PRO A 77 -7.32 11.49 -1.26
N CYS A 78 -6.87 10.26 -0.99
CA CYS A 78 -5.44 9.92 -1.04
C CYS A 78 -4.86 9.56 -2.43
N GLY A 79 -5.68 9.39 -3.45
CA GLY A 79 -5.30 9.11 -4.84
C GLY A 79 -4.82 7.68 -5.16
N HIS A 80 -4.49 6.87 -4.16
CA HIS A 80 -3.94 5.52 -4.39
C HIS A 80 -4.91 4.60 -5.13
N MET A 81 -4.43 3.98 -6.21
CA MET A 81 -5.15 2.95 -6.97
C MET A 81 -4.58 1.57 -6.65
N ALA A 82 -5.38 0.72 -6.00
CA ALA A 82 -4.92 -0.57 -5.47
C ALA A 82 -5.85 -1.76 -5.77
N THR A 83 -7.13 -1.51 -6.07
CA THR A 83 -8.18 -2.54 -6.10
C THR A 83 -9.02 -2.51 -7.37
N CYS A 84 -9.63 -3.66 -7.69
CA CYS A 84 -10.75 -3.77 -8.62
C CYS A 84 -12.07 -3.33 -7.95
N ILE A 85 -13.13 -3.22 -8.74
CA ILE A 85 -14.44 -2.72 -8.30
C ILE A 85 -15.06 -3.58 -7.18
N ALA A 86 -14.97 -4.92 -7.32
CA ALA A 86 -15.54 -5.85 -6.35
C ALA A 86 -14.83 -5.76 -4.98
N CYS A 87 -13.50 -5.76 -4.96
CA CYS A 87 -12.74 -5.70 -3.72
C CYS A 87 -12.75 -4.32 -3.05
N GLY A 88 -12.92 -3.23 -3.81
CA GLY A 88 -12.97 -1.88 -3.26
C GLY A 88 -14.21 -1.60 -2.40
N HIS A 89 -15.36 -2.19 -2.71
CA HIS A 89 -16.61 -1.97 -1.96
C HIS A 89 -16.54 -2.37 -0.48
N SER A 90 -15.65 -3.29 -0.12
CA SER A 90 -15.45 -3.74 1.26
C SER A 90 -14.45 -2.89 2.07
N LEU A 91 -13.81 -1.89 1.45
CA LEU A 91 -12.78 -1.08 2.10
C LEU A 91 -13.34 0.23 2.68
N ARG A 92 -12.99 0.49 3.95
CA ARG A 92 -13.14 1.80 4.61
C ARG A 92 -11.86 2.61 4.66
N LEU A 93 -10.70 1.93 4.61
CA LEU A 93 -9.37 2.53 4.64
C LEU A 93 -8.61 2.13 3.37
N CYS A 94 -7.79 3.04 2.85
CA CYS A 94 -6.89 2.78 1.73
C CYS A 94 -5.86 1.69 2.12
N SER A 95 -5.77 0.62 1.34
CA SER A 95 -4.81 -0.48 1.59
C SER A 95 -3.34 -0.06 1.47
N ILE A 96 -3.04 1.07 0.83
CA ILE A 96 -1.67 1.59 0.67
C ILE A 96 -1.28 2.51 1.84
N CYS A 97 -2.07 3.56 2.10
CA CYS A 97 -1.70 4.61 3.06
C CYS A 97 -2.61 4.71 4.29
N ARG A 98 -3.55 3.77 4.48
CA ARG A 98 -4.46 3.64 5.63
C ARG A 98 -5.35 4.85 5.95
N ARG A 99 -5.41 5.87 5.08
CA ARG A 99 -6.36 6.98 5.19
C ARG A 99 -7.78 6.47 4.92
N GLU A 100 -8.78 7.06 5.59
CA GLU A 100 -10.19 6.86 5.28
C GLU A 100 -10.50 7.14 3.81
N ILE A 101 -11.49 6.41 3.28
CA ILE A 101 -11.96 6.52 1.90
C ILE A 101 -13.33 7.19 1.91
N ASP A 102 -13.38 8.42 1.43
CA ASP A 102 -14.63 9.18 1.28
C ASP A 102 -15.43 8.70 0.06
N ALA A 103 -14.71 8.39 -1.02
CA ALA A 103 -15.25 7.93 -2.30
C ALA A 103 -14.21 7.16 -3.11
N PHE A 104 -14.66 6.47 -4.16
CA PHE A 104 -13.80 5.91 -5.19
C PHE A 104 -14.07 6.58 -6.55
N ILE A 105 -13.00 6.85 -7.30
CA ILE A 105 -13.10 7.18 -8.73
C ILE A 105 -12.76 5.93 -9.54
N ARG A 106 -13.61 5.59 -10.52
CA ARG A 106 -13.32 4.53 -11.48
C ARG A 106 -12.39 5.04 -12.58
N ILE A 107 -11.25 4.36 -12.73
CA ILE A 107 -10.25 4.64 -13.74
C ILE A 107 -10.45 3.69 -14.92
N TYR A 108 -10.27 4.22 -16.13
CA TYR A 108 -10.26 3.48 -17.39
C TYR A 108 -8.86 3.66 -17.99
N ILE A 109 -8.21 2.54 -18.32
CA ILE A 109 -6.84 2.41 -18.86
C ILE A 109 -6.85 1.50 -20.07
#